data_AF-A0A519DUX6-F1
#
_entry.id   AF-A0A519DUX6-F1
#
_cell.length_a   1.000
_cell.length_b   1.000
_cell.length_c   1.000
_cell.angle_alpha   90.00
_cell.angle_beta   90.00
_cell.angle_gamma   90.00
#
_symmetry.space_group_name_H-M   'P 1'
#
loop_
_entity.id
_entity.type
_entity.pdbx_description
1 polymer ?
#
loop_
_entity_poly.entity_id
_entity_poly.type
_entity_poly.pdbx_seq_one_letter_code
_entity_poly.pdbx_strand_id
1 'polypeptide(L)'
;NMKNMFEGANNFNQYIGGWDTSKVTTTEAMFKNAYNYNNAMANWDMSSNTNTMAMFENTPFNQDIRNWNMSNVTDISWMFKYAAQYNQPMLWNTSNVTQMVATFEGTALNQNLNWNTSKVTSMAWMFRVATAFNGNISGFDTSKVTDFRAMFDGATAFSQDITGWNVSSAQLMLWMFKNTSFNQNLGAWDFSSVRDMSWMFENNSAMSQANYDALLLRWSSLPVQSNVAVDCSLLKYSASSQAAKDYLMYTKGWAIYDAGVGP
;
A
#
# COMPACT_ATOMS: atom_id res chain seq x y z
N ASN A 1 1.17 -23.98 -16.95
CA ASN A 1 1.92 -22.80 -16.47
C ASN A 1 2.02 -21.82 -17.65
N MET A 2 1.80 -20.52 -17.42
CA MET A 2 1.91 -19.45 -18.42
C MET A 2 2.89 -18.33 -17.99
N LYS A 3 3.80 -18.63 -17.06
CA LYS A 3 4.82 -17.70 -16.58
C LYS A 3 5.62 -17.11 -17.74
N ASN A 4 5.77 -15.77 -17.74
CA ASN A 4 6.52 -14.97 -18.71
C ASN A 4 6.12 -15.17 -20.19
N MET A 5 4.98 -15.78 -20.50
CA MET A 5 4.64 -16.23 -21.86
C MET A 5 4.66 -15.10 -22.91
N PHE A 6 4.26 -13.88 -22.52
CA PHE A 6 4.24 -12.68 -23.35
C PHE A 6 5.03 -11.53 -22.71
N GLU A 7 5.99 -11.83 -21.84
CA GLU A 7 6.84 -10.81 -21.24
C GLU A 7 7.62 -10.05 -22.33
N GLY A 8 7.53 -8.72 -22.33
CA GLY A 8 8.19 -7.85 -23.32
C GLY A 8 7.63 -7.98 -24.74
N ALA A 9 6.50 -8.67 -24.94
CA ALA A 9 5.86 -8.82 -26.24
C ALA A 9 5.14 -7.52 -26.63
N ASN A 10 5.91 -6.47 -26.94
CA ASN A 10 5.44 -5.10 -27.11
C ASN A 10 4.29 -4.94 -28.13
N ASN A 11 4.24 -5.79 -29.15
CA ASN A 11 3.20 -5.75 -30.19
C ASN A 11 2.05 -6.76 -29.97
N PHE A 12 2.13 -7.59 -28.92
CA PHE A 12 1.12 -8.61 -28.68
C PHE A 12 -0.15 -7.98 -28.09
N ASN A 13 -1.25 -8.09 -28.85
CA ASN A 13 -2.57 -7.65 -28.42
C ASN A 13 -3.66 -8.51 -29.08
N GLN A 14 -3.43 -9.83 -29.12
CA GLN A 14 -4.37 -10.77 -29.72
C GLN A 14 -5.37 -11.28 -28.68
N TYR A 15 -6.58 -11.61 -29.12
CA TYR A 15 -7.60 -12.18 -28.25
C TYR A 15 -7.25 -13.62 -27.86
N ILE A 16 -7.15 -13.86 -26.55
CA ILE A 16 -6.86 -15.17 -25.95
C ILE A 16 -7.90 -15.58 -24.89
N GLY A 17 -9.02 -14.84 -24.81
CA GLY A 17 -10.08 -15.10 -23.82
C GLY A 17 -10.78 -16.46 -23.99
N GLY A 18 -10.57 -17.15 -25.12
CA GLY A 18 -11.11 -18.49 -25.40
C GLY A 18 -10.19 -19.65 -25.04
N TRP A 19 -9.02 -19.40 -24.44
CA TRP A 19 -8.12 -20.47 -24.02
C TRP A 19 -8.65 -21.23 -22.80
N ASP A 20 -8.50 -22.56 -22.79
CA ASP A 20 -8.72 -23.36 -21.60
C ASP A 20 -7.59 -23.12 -20.59
N THR A 21 -7.93 -22.43 -19.51
CA THR A 21 -7.01 -22.04 -18.43
C THR A 21 -7.21 -22.84 -17.15
N SER A 22 -8.13 -23.81 -17.14
CA SER A 22 -8.54 -24.58 -15.94
C SER A 22 -7.40 -25.30 -15.22
N LYS A 23 -6.31 -25.63 -15.94
CA LYS A 23 -5.11 -26.29 -15.41
C LYS A 23 -3.90 -25.36 -15.24
N VAL A 24 -4.06 -24.06 -15.48
CA VAL A 24 -2.98 -23.09 -15.35
C VAL A 24 -2.77 -22.77 -13.88
N THR A 25 -1.61 -23.18 -13.36
CA THR A 25 -1.26 -22.99 -11.94
C THR A 25 -0.57 -21.66 -11.63
N THR A 26 -0.07 -20.96 -12.65
CA THR A 26 0.55 -19.64 -12.47
C THR A 26 0.58 -18.87 -13.79
N THR A 27 0.37 -17.55 -13.66
CA THR A 27 0.40 -16.53 -14.72
C THR A 27 1.41 -15.42 -14.37
N GLU A 28 2.41 -15.75 -13.54
CA GLU A 28 3.46 -14.84 -13.11
C GLU A 28 4.10 -14.13 -14.33
N ALA A 29 4.13 -12.79 -14.28
CA ALA A 29 4.71 -11.91 -15.30
C ALA A 29 4.27 -12.22 -16.75
N MET A 30 3.10 -12.84 -16.94
CA MET A 30 2.65 -13.29 -18.25
C MET A 30 2.63 -12.17 -19.29
N PHE A 31 2.22 -10.95 -18.93
CA PHE A 31 2.17 -9.78 -19.82
C PHE A 31 3.07 -8.64 -19.35
N LYS A 32 4.04 -8.91 -18.48
CA LYS A 32 4.95 -7.88 -17.98
C LYS A 32 5.65 -7.16 -19.14
N ASN A 33 5.64 -5.83 -19.14
CA ASN A 33 6.17 -4.98 -20.21
C ASN A 33 5.52 -5.22 -21.60
N ALA A 34 4.36 -5.86 -21.70
CA ALA A 34 3.63 -5.99 -22.97
C ALA A 34 2.88 -4.69 -23.26
N TYR A 35 3.59 -3.67 -23.75
CA TYR A 35 3.10 -2.29 -23.82
C TYR A 35 1.84 -2.03 -24.64
N ASN A 36 1.36 -3.00 -25.44
CA ASN A 36 0.10 -2.88 -26.20
C ASN A 36 -0.99 -3.85 -25.75
N TYR A 37 -0.76 -4.72 -24.76
CA TYR A 37 -1.73 -5.74 -24.38
C TYR A 37 -2.87 -5.16 -23.52
N ASN A 38 -4.11 -5.22 -24.02
CA ASN A 38 -5.32 -4.78 -23.30
C ASN A 38 -6.57 -5.50 -23.82
N ASN A 39 -6.51 -6.84 -23.96
CA ASN A 39 -7.63 -7.65 -24.48
C ASN A 39 -8.44 -8.33 -23.37
N ALA A 40 -9.73 -8.50 -23.62
CA ALA A 40 -10.66 -9.11 -22.67
C ALA A 40 -10.31 -10.57 -22.35
N MET A 41 -10.37 -10.91 -21.06
CA MET A 41 -10.01 -12.23 -20.53
C MET A 41 -10.86 -12.61 -19.30
N ALA A 42 -12.07 -12.06 -19.20
CA ALA A 42 -12.99 -12.31 -18.10
C ALA A 42 -13.38 -13.79 -17.94
N ASN A 43 -13.31 -14.57 -19.03
CA ASN A 43 -13.73 -15.98 -19.08
C ASN A 43 -12.63 -16.97 -18.64
N TRP A 44 -11.45 -16.49 -18.27
CA TRP A 44 -10.39 -17.38 -17.79
C TRP A 44 -10.73 -18.01 -16.45
N ASP A 45 -10.45 -19.30 -16.34
CA ASP A 45 -10.57 -20.06 -15.10
C ASP A 45 -9.29 -19.89 -14.28
N MET A 46 -9.36 -19.04 -13.26
CA MET A 46 -8.25 -18.77 -12.34
C MET A 46 -8.24 -19.70 -11.12
N SER A 47 -9.17 -20.66 -11.02
CA SER A 47 -9.34 -21.48 -9.82
C SER A 47 -8.13 -22.35 -9.46
N SER A 48 -7.31 -22.75 -10.43
CA SER A 48 -6.07 -23.51 -10.19
C SER A 48 -4.84 -22.62 -9.96
N ASN A 49 -4.95 -21.31 -10.18
CA ASN A 49 -3.81 -20.39 -10.13
C ASN A 49 -3.43 -20.08 -8.68
N THR A 50 -2.13 -20.13 -8.40
CA THR A 50 -1.57 -19.82 -7.06
C THR A 50 -0.73 -18.55 -7.03
N ASN A 51 -0.35 -18.02 -8.19
CA ASN A 51 0.57 -16.89 -8.29
C ASN A 51 0.34 -16.07 -9.57
N THR A 52 -0.05 -14.80 -9.38
CA THR A 52 -0.31 -13.79 -10.43
C THR A 52 0.67 -12.61 -10.34
N MET A 53 1.80 -12.79 -9.64
CA MET A 53 2.80 -11.76 -9.43
C MET A 53 3.23 -11.12 -10.75
N ALA A 54 3.28 -9.79 -10.80
CA ALA A 54 3.69 -8.98 -11.95
C ALA A 54 2.95 -9.24 -13.28
N MET A 55 1.79 -9.92 -13.27
CA MET A 55 1.12 -10.37 -14.50
C MET A 55 0.89 -9.25 -15.52
N PHE A 56 0.59 -8.02 -15.08
CA PHE A 56 0.36 -6.83 -15.90
C PHE A 56 1.27 -5.65 -15.52
N GLU A 57 2.48 -5.93 -14.99
CA GLU A 57 3.44 -4.87 -14.69
C GLU A 57 3.85 -4.12 -15.97
N ASN A 58 3.79 -2.78 -15.96
CA ASN A 58 4.04 -1.91 -17.12
C ASN A 58 3.18 -2.25 -18.36
N THR A 59 1.95 -2.69 -18.15
CA THR A 59 1.00 -3.07 -19.21
C THR A 59 -0.20 -2.13 -19.19
N PRO A 60 -0.72 -1.62 -20.32
CA PRO A 60 -1.90 -0.72 -20.33
C PRO A 60 -3.23 -1.46 -20.05
N PHE A 61 -3.18 -2.59 -19.33
CA PHE A 61 -4.31 -3.46 -19.07
C PHE A 61 -5.37 -2.75 -18.23
N ASN A 62 -6.62 -2.75 -18.69
CA ASN A 62 -7.75 -2.15 -18.00
C ASN A 62 -9.06 -2.92 -18.29
N GLN A 63 -8.98 -4.25 -18.44
CA GLN A 63 -10.14 -5.08 -18.73
C GLN A 63 -10.78 -5.62 -17.47
N ASP A 64 -12.09 -5.86 -17.54
CA ASP A 64 -12.86 -6.41 -16.43
C ASP A 64 -12.46 -7.85 -16.13
N ILE A 65 -11.95 -8.05 -14.92
CA ILE A 65 -11.55 -9.34 -14.34
C ILE A 65 -12.14 -9.53 -12.94
N ARG A 66 -13.22 -8.81 -12.63
CA ARG A 66 -13.79 -8.75 -11.28
C ARG A 66 -14.20 -10.12 -10.73
N ASN A 67 -14.54 -11.05 -11.63
CA ASN A 67 -15.08 -12.39 -11.33
C ASN A 67 -14.03 -13.50 -11.35
N TRP A 68 -12.74 -13.18 -11.53
CA TRP A 68 -11.69 -14.19 -11.43
C TRP A 68 -11.68 -14.86 -10.06
N ASN A 69 -11.58 -16.19 -10.05
CA ASN A 69 -11.43 -16.94 -8.82
C ASN A 69 -9.98 -16.84 -8.31
N MET A 70 -9.76 -15.94 -7.35
CA MET A 70 -8.45 -15.72 -6.73
C MET A 70 -8.25 -16.52 -5.43
N SER A 71 -9.14 -17.46 -5.10
CA SER A 71 -9.16 -18.11 -3.78
C SER A 71 -7.89 -18.91 -3.46
N ASN A 72 -7.13 -19.34 -4.48
CA ASN A 72 -5.88 -20.09 -4.31
C ASN A 72 -4.62 -19.24 -4.48
N VAL A 73 -4.76 -17.97 -4.86
CA VAL A 73 -3.63 -17.07 -5.07
C VAL A 73 -3.08 -16.60 -3.74
N THR A 74 -1.76 -16.73 -3.56
CA THR A 74 -1.07 -16.29 -2.35
C THR A 74 -0.28 -14.99 -2.56
N ASP A 75 0.07 -14.65 -3.80
CA ASP A 75 0.89 -13.48 -4.12
C ASP A 75 0.33 -12.71 -5.31
N ILE A 76 -0.01 -11.43 -5.07
CA ILE A 76 -0.48 -10.46 -6.07
C ILE A 76 0.49 -9.27 -6.20
N SER A 77 1.71 -9.44 -5.72
CA SER A 77 2.73 -8.39 -5.75
C SER A 77 3.03 -7.96 -7.19
N TRP A 78 3.19 -6.66 -7.39
CA TRP A 78 3.47 -6.01 -8.68
C TRP A 78 2.42 -6.25 -9.78
N MET A 79 1.29 -6.92 -9.50
CA MET A 79 0.36 -7.40 -10.53
C MET A 79 -0.09 -6.31 -11.51
N PHE A 80 -0.35 -5.09 -11.03
CA PHE A 80 -0.72 -3.93 -11.85
C PHE A 80 0.26 -2.76 -11.71
N LYS A 81 1.48 -3.02 -11.24
CA LYS A 81 2.48 -1.95 -11.10
C LYS A 81 2.67 -1.24 -12.45
N TYR A 82 2.47 0.08 -12.45
CA TYR A 82 2.49 0.95 -13.63
C TYR A 82 1.53 0.55 -14.76
N ALA A 83 0.46 -0.20 -14.44
CA ALA A 83 -0.70 -0.32 -15.30
C ALA A 83 -1.51 0.97 -15.21
N ALA A 84 -1.00 2.03 -15.86
CA ALA A 84 -1.38 3.42 -15.62
C ALA A 84 -2.88 3.72 -15.81
N GLN A 85 -3.60 2.89 -16.56
CA GLN A 85 -5.03 3.06 -16.83
C GLN A 85 -5.93 2.13 -16.00
N TYR A 86 -5.36 1.19 -15.23
CA TYR A 86 -6.13 0.18 -14.52
C TYR A 86 -7.02 0.82 -13.44
N ASN A 87 -8.34 0.69 -13.60
CA ASN A 87 -9.33 1.20 -12.66
C ASN A 87 -10.62 0.37 -12.71
N GLN A 88 -10.50 -0.96 -12.55
CA GLN A 88 -11.63 -1.87 -12.60
C GLN A 88 -12.04 -2.35 -11.20
N PRO A 89 -13.34 -2.64 -10.96
CA PRO A 89 -13.77 -3.28 -9.72
C PRO A 89 -13.19 -4.70 -9.59
N MET A 90 -12.97 -5.16 -8.36
CA MET A 90 -12.41 -6.49 -8.08
C MET A 90 -13.22 -7.15 -6.96
N LEU A 91 -13.93 -8.24 -7.27
CA LEU A 91 -14.76 -9.01 -6.32
C LEU A 91 -14.06 -10.31 -5.89
N TRP A 92 -12.75 -10.22 -5.74
CA TRP A 92 -11.89 -11.37 -5.51
C TRP A 92 -11.96 -11.89 -4.07
N ASN A 93 -11.85 -13.20 -3.92
CA ASN A 93 -11.51 -13.79 -2.63
C ASN A 93 -9.99 -13.72 -2.41
N THR A 94 -9.54 -12.83 -1.52
CA THR A 94 -8.12 -12.64 -1.20
C THR A 94 -7.70 -13.33 0.11
N SER A 95 -8.52 -14.20 0.70
CA SER A 95 -8.27 -14.76 2.04
C SER A 95 -7.01 -15.62 2.17
N ASN A 96 -6.37 -15.96 1.05
CA ASN A 96 -5.11 -16.70 1.00
C ASN A 96 -3.91 -15.84 0.58
N VAL A 97 -4.12 -14.57 0.22
CA VAL A 97 -3.05 -13.65 -0.16
C VAL A 97 -2.21 -13.31 1.07
N THR A 98 -0.90 -13.45 0.95
CA THR A 98 0.09 -13.10 1.97
C THR A 98 0.92 -11.89 1.59
N GLN A 99 1.03 -11.56 0.29
CA GLN A 99 1.87 -10.47 -0.21
C GLN A 99 1.10 -9.57 -1.19
N MET A 100 1.16 -8.24 -0.95
CA MET A 100 0.52 -7.20 -1.76
C MET A 100 1.51 -6.09 -2.15
N VAL A 101 2.78 -6.46 -2.35
CA VAL A 101 3.86 -5.48 -2.57
C VAL A 101 3.66 -4.79 -3.91
N ALA A 102 3.59 -3.46 -3.91
CA ALA A 102 3.47 -2.61 -5.12
C ALA A 102 2.34 -3.02 -6.08
N THR A 103 1.27 -3.69 -5.60
CA THR A 103 0.21 -4.22 -6.47
C THR A 103 -0.42 -3.16 -7.37
N PHE A 104 -0.55 -1.93 -6.88
CA PHE A 104 -1.16 -0.79 -7.58
C PHE A 104 -0.25 0.44 -7.69
N GLU A 105 1.07 0.26 -7.55
CA GLU A 105 2.03 1.35 -7.69
C GLU A 105 1.85 2.02 -9.08
N GLY A 106 1.60 3.34 -9.11
CA GLY A 106 1.45 4.10 -10.35
C GLY A 106 0.23 3.77 -11.21
N THR A 107 -0.84 3.24 -10.62
CA THR A 107 -2.12 3.00 -11.33
C THR A 107 -3.08 4.19 -11.21
N ALA A 108 -4.11 4.21 -12.06
CA ALA A 108 -5.26 5.12 -11.94
C ALA A 108 -6.39 4.56 -11.06
N LEU A 109 -6.11 3.52 -10.25
CA LEU A 109 -7.12 2.86 -9.43
C LEU A 109 -7.75 3.86 -8.46
N ASN A 110 -9.08 3.89 -8.40
CA ASN A 110 -9.83 4.63 -7.38
C ASN A 110 -11.09 3.87 -6.96
N GLN A 111 -10.95 2.55 -6.78
CA GLN A 111 -12.03 1.67 -6.36
C GLN A 111 -11.92 1.35 -4.87
N ASN A 112 -13.07 1.14 -4.21
CA ASN A 112 -13.09 0.55 -2.88
C ASN A 112 -12.60 -0.90 -2.94
N LEU A 113 -11.79 -1.31 -1.96
CA LEU A 113 -11.23 -2.65 -1.88
C LEU A 113 -11.76 -3.37 -0.64
N ASN A 114 -12.78 -4.21 -0.84
CA ASN A 114 -13.36 -5.04 0.21
C ASN A 114 -12.63 -6.38 0.32
N TRP A 115 -11.32 -6.33 0.53
CA TRP A 115 -10.44 -7.51 0.54
C TRP A 115 -10.24 -8.06 1.94
N ASN A 116 -10.13 -9.39 2.04
CA ASN A 116 -9.63 -10.03 3.25
C ASN A 116 -8.10 -10.00 3.24
N THR A 117 -7.50 -9.23 4.15
CA THR A 117 -6.05 -9.06 4.28
C THR A 117 -5.47 -9.74 5.52
N SER A 118 -6.23 -10.60 6.22
CA SER A 118 -5.87 -11.17 7.53
C SER A 118 -4.65 -12.11 7.53
N LYS A 119 -4.07 -12.39 6.35
CA LYS A 119 -2.84 -13.16 6.16
C LYS A 119 -1.71 -12.34 5.54
N VAL A 120 -1.98 -11.09 5.15
CA VAL A 120 -1.01 -10.24 4.49
C VAL A 120 0.08 -9.82 5.46
N THR A 121 1.34 -9.98 5.05
CA THR A 121 2.52 -9.60 5.84
C THR A 121 3.23 -8.37 5.30
N SER A 122 3.07 -8.06 4.01
CA SER A 122 3.67 -6.86 3.40
C SER A 122 2.69 -6.17 2.45
N MET A 123 2.58 -4.85 2.63
CA MET A 123 1.85 -3.91 1.76
C MET A 123 2.78 -2.81 1.24
N ALA A 124 4.09 -3.06 1.25
CA ALA A 124 5.09 -2.09 0.84
C ALA A 124 4.83 -1.60 -0.59
N TRP A 125 4.89 -0.28 -0.80
CA TRP A 125 4.65 0.40 -2.07
C TRP A 125 3.28 0.18 -2.71
N MET A 126 2.30 -0.45 -2.03
CA MET A 126 1.05 -0.95 -2.65
C MET A 126 0.32 0.12 -3.49
N PHE A 127 0.26 1.37 -3.03
CA PHE A 127 -0.37 2.50 -3.71
C PHE A 127 0.60 3.65 -3.99
N ARG A 128 1.92 3.39 -3.98
CA ARG A 128 2.92 4.42 -4.26
C ARG A 128 2.63 5.06 -5.62
N VAL A 129 2.65 6.39 -5.67
CA VAL A 129 2.36 7.23 -6.84
C VAL A 129 1.04 6.91 -7.56
N ALA A 130 0.09 6.24 -6.90
CA ALA A 130 -1.28 6.09 -7.37
C ALA A 130 -2.06 7.38 -7.05
N THR A 131 -1.77 8.44 -7.81
CA THR A 131 -2.17 9.83 -7.49
C THR A 131 -3.68 10.03 -7.38
N ALA A 132 -4.48 9.20 -8.06
CA ALA A 132 -5.94 9.25 -8.04
C ALA A 132 -6.57 8.38 -6.92
N PHE A 133 -5.80 7.56 -6.23
CA PHE A 133 -6.34 6.58 -5.29
C PHE A 133 -6.87 7.24 -4.02
N ASN A 134 -8.17 7.10 -3.79
CA ASN A 134 -8.85 7.45 -2.56
C ASN A 134 -9.99 6.44 -2.25
N GLY A 135 -9.84 5.20 -2.74
CA GLY A 135 -10.81 4.14 -2.52
C GLY A 135 -10.81 3.65 -1.08
N ASN A 136 -11.97 3.29 -0.55
CA ASN A 136 -12.12 2.83 0.83
C ASN A 136 -11.35 1.51 1.06
N ILE A 137 -10.48 1.53 2.09
CA ILE A 137 -9.67 0.40 2.60
C ILE A 137 -9.75 0.29 4.13
N SER A 138 -10.74 0.93 4.76
CA SER A 138 -10.89 0.93 6.22
C SER A 138 -11.11 -0.47 6.79
N GLY A 139 -11.59 -1.41 5.96
CA GLY A 139 -11.84 -2.81 6.33
C GLY A 139 -10.62 -3.74 6.25
N PHE A 140 -9.43 -3.25 5.86
CA PHE A 140 -8.23 -4.09 5.87
C PHE A 140 -7.86 -4.53 7.28
N ASP A 141 -7.68 -5.83 7.48
CA ASP A 141 -6.99 -6.39 8.64
C ASP A 141 -5.48 -6.27 8.43
N THR A 142 -4.87 -5.33 9.16
CA THR A 142 -3.44 -5.05 9.09
C THR A 142 -2.63 -5.68 10.23
N SER A 143 -3.27 -6.50 11.09
CA SER A 143 -2.68 -6.99 12.34
C SER A 143 -1.41 -7.84 12.17
N LYS A 144 -1.17 -8.38 10.96
CA LYS A 144 0.04 -9.17 10.62
C LYS A 144 1.01 -8.44 9.69
N VAL A 145 0.67 -7.25 9.21
CA VAL A 145 1.51 -6.51 8.28
C VAL A 145 2.68 -5.94 9.06
N THR A 146 3.89 -6.30 8.65
CA THR A 146 5.14 -5.80 9.25
C THR A 146 5.78 -4.69 8.42
N ASP A 147 5.40 -4.60 7.14
CA ASP A 147 6.06 -3.74 6.15
C ASP A 147 5.03 -2.87 5.39
N PHE A 148 5.05 -1.58 5.70
CA PHE A 148 4.21 -0.52 5.10
C PHE A 148 5.04 0.50 4.31
N ARG A 149 6.30 0.19 4.01
CA ARG A 149 7.23 1.14 3.37
C ARG A 149 6.60 1.79 2.15
N ALA A 150 6.58 3.12 2.14
CA ALA A 150 6.07 3.93 1.03
C ALA A 150 4.68 3.53 0.51
N MET A 151 3.82 2.92 1.33
CA MET A 151 2.51 2.40 0.88
C MET A 151 1.67 3.46 0.16
N PHE A 152 1.71 4.72 0.62
CA PHE A 152 1.01 5.86 0.01
C PHE A 152 1.96 6.98 -0.44
N ASP A 153 3.26 6.75 -0.60
CA ASP A 153 4.22 7.77 -1.06
C ASP A 153 3.76 8.35 -2.41
N GLY A 154 3.43 9.64 -2.45
CA GLY A 154 2.93 10.31 -3.66
C GLY A 154 1.49 9.95 -4.06
N ALA A 155 0.71 9.26 -3.22
CA ALA A 155 -0.73 9.08 -3.42
C ALA A 155 -1.47 10.37 -3.01
N THR A 156 -1.36 11.40 -3.85
CA THR A 156 -1.75 12.78 -3.49
C THR A 156 -3.22 12.96 -3.15
N ALA A 157 -4.13 12.16 -3.72
CA ALA A 157 -5.57 12.19 -3.39
C ALA A 157 -5.95 11.40 -2.11
N PHE A 158 -5.05 10.56 -1.58
CA PHE A 158 -5.38 9.66 -0.50
C PHE A 158 -5.66 10.40 0.81
N SER A 159 -6.87 10.22 1.34
CA SER A 159 -7.35 10.86 2.58
C SER A 159 -8.34 10.00 3.38
N GLN A 160 -8.46 8.71 3.04
CA GLN A 160 -9.40 7.78 3.68
C GLN A 160 -9.10 7.59 5.18
N ASP A 161 -10.17 7.30 5.93
CA ASP A 161 -10.08 6.93 7.34
C ASP A 161 -9.50 5.52 7.49
N ILE A 162 -8.30 5.47 8.08
CA ILE A 162 -7.58 4.25 8.46
C ILE A 162 -7.27 4.21 9.96
N THR A 163 -7.96 5.04 10.75
CA THR A 163 -7.72 5.16 12.20
C THR A 163 -8.00 3.86 12.95
N GLY A 164 -8.87 3.00 12.40
CA GLY A 164 -9.21 1.67 12.93
C GLY A 164 -8.22 0.55 12.60
N TRP A 165 -7.17 0.79 11.83
CA TRP A 165 -6.17 -0.24 11.52
C TRP A 165 -5.39 -0.70 12.75
N ASN A 166 -5.13 -2.00 12.83
CA ASN A 166 -4.24 -2.58 13.83
C ASN A 166 -2.81 -2.63 13.28
N VAL A 167 -1.94 -1.74 13.73
CA VAL A 167 -0.53 -1.66 13.29
C VAL A 167 0.46 -2.17 14.34
N SER A 168 0.02 -2.92 15.37
CA SER A 168 0.90 -3.36 16.46
C SER A 168 2.07 -4.25 16.00
N SER A 169 1.95 -4.90 14.83
CA SER A 169 2.99 -5.72 14.22
C SER A 169 3.90 -4.96 13.25
N ALA A 170 3.59 -3.69 12.95
CA ALA A 170 4.34 -2.90 11.99
C ALA A 170 5.78 -2.67 12.45
N GLN A 171 6.73 -2.90 11.56
CA GLN A 171 8.16 -2.70 11.82
C GLN A 171 8.74 -1.58 10.95
N LEU A 172 8.29 -1.47 9.70
CA LEU A 172 8.81 -0.52 8.71
C LEU A 172 7.67 0.36 8.17
N MET A 173 7.79 1.68 8.38
CA MET A 173 6.82 2.70 7.93
C MET A 173 7.48 3.89 7.21
N LEU A 174 8.77 3.79 6.88
CA LEU A 174 9.48 4.83 6.13
C LEU A 174 8.75 5.21 4.82
N TRP A 175 8.72 6.51 4.51
CA TRP A 175 7.98 7.14 3.39
C TRP A 175 6.46 6.90 3.34
N MET A 176 5.82 6.25 4.32
CA MET A 176 4.44 5.76 4.18
C MET A 176 3.44 6.84 3.71
N PHE A 177 3.55 8.07 4.21
CA PHE A 177 2.66 9.20 3.88
C PHE A 177 3.40 10.40 3.25
N LYS A 178 4.59 10.16 2.70
CA LYS A 178 5.36 11.18 1.99
C LYS A 178 4.57 11.72 0.80
N ASN A 179 4.55 13.05 0.61
CA ASN A 179 3.82 13.71 -0.49
C ASN A 179 2.31 13.33 -0.58
N THR A 180 1.59 13.29 0.55
CA THR A 180 0.14 12.96 0.59
C THR A 180 -0.70 14.13 1.10
N SER A 181 -2.02 14.08 0.86
CA SER A 181 -3.02 14.96 1.49
C SER A 181 -3.58 14.39 2.80
N PHE A 182 -2.89 13.42 3.41
CA PHE A 182 -3.39 12.65 4.54
C PHE A 182 -3.37 13.46 5.85
N ASN A 183 -4.53 13.57 6.51
CA ASN A 183 -4.73 14.34 7.74
C ASN A 183 -5.68 13.66 8.73
N GLN A 184 -5.55 12.34 8.93
CA GLN A 184 -6.37 11.61 9.93
C GLN A 184 -5.64 11.50 11.27
N ASN A 185 -6.41 11.33 12.36
CA ASN A 185 -5.87 11.17 13.70
C ASN A 185 -5.38 9.74 13.95
N LEU A 186 -4.06 9.53 13.97
CA LEU A 186 -3.44 8.23 14.20
C LEU A 186 -3.12 7.93 15.68
N GLY A 187 -3.65 8.73 16.63
CA GLY A 187 -3.35 8.60 18.06
C GLY A 187 -3.79 7.27 18.71
N ALA A 188 -4.63 6.48 18.04
CA ALA A 188 -5.03 5.15 18.51
C ALA A 188 -4.04 4.03 18.13
N TRP A 189 -3.18 4.25 17.15
CA TRP A 189 -2.27 3.23 16.63
C TRP A 189 -1.20 2.82 17.65
N ASP A 190 -0.76 1.56 17.60
CA ASP A 190 0.33 1.04 18.43
C ASP A 190 1.64 0.98 17.61
N PHE A 191 2.57 1.88 17.93
CA PHE A 191 3.87 2.01 17.27
C PHE A 191 5.00 1.23 17.98
N SER A 192 4.69 0.43 19.02
CA SER A 192 5.71 -0.18 19.89
C SER A 192 6.70 -1.08 19.14
N SER A 193 6.27 -1.69 18.03
CA SER A 193 7.10 -2.56 17.19
C SER A 193 7.88 -1.83 16.09
N VAL A 194 7.58 -0.55 15.84
CA VAL A 194 8.14 0.18 14.70
C VAL A 194 9.60 0.53 14.95
N ARG A 195 10.45 0.19 13.98
CA ARG A 195 11.90 0.39 14.04
C ARG A 195 12.37 1.50 13.11
N ASP A 196 11.61 1.81 12.07
CA ASP A 196 11.97 2.81 11.07
C ASP A 196 10.73 3.58 10.56
N MET A 197 10.71 4.88 10.85
CA MET A 197 9.73 5.85 10.36
C MET A 197 10.39 6.96 9.53
N SER A 198 11.60 6.71 9.02
CA SER A 198 12.36 7.72 8.30
C SER A 198 11.54 8.28 7.14
N TRP A 199 11.47 9.61 7.03
CA TRP A 199 10.72 10.29 5.96
C TRP A 199 9.22 9.96 5.87
N MET A 200 8.60 9.42 6.92
CA MET A 200 7.17 9.03 6.91
C MET A 200 6.23 10.16 6.49
N PHE A 201 6.50 11.40 6.93
CA PHE A 201 5.70 12.60 6.63
C PHE A 201 6.50 13.66 5.87
N GLU A 202 7.58 13.28 5.19
CA GLU A 202 8.35 14.22 4.35
C GLU A 202 7.42 14.88 3.31
N ASN A 203 7.46 16.20 3.21
CA ASN A 203 6.58 17.01 2.36
C ASN A 203 5.06 16.83 2.58
N ASN A 204 4.62 16.24 3.69
CA ASN A 204 3.20 16.22 4.03
C ASN A 204 2.82 17.55 4.68
N SER A 205 2.21 18.44 3.91
CA SER A 205 1.72 19.74 4.40
C SER A 205 0.26 19.71 4.87
N ALA A 206 -0.44 18.59 4.68
CA ALA A 206 -1.86 18.47 5.00
C ALA A 206 -2.11 18.06 6.46
N MET A 207 -1.18 17.34 7.09
CA MET A 207 -1.32 16.94 8.48
C MET A 207 -1.38 18.15 9.41
N SER A 208 -2.48 18.24 10.15
CA SER A 208 -2.75 19.32 11.09
C SER A 208 -1.89 19.21 12.35
N GLN A 209 -1.67 20.35 13.00
CA GLN A 209 -0.98 20.43 14.30
C GLN A 209 -1.64 19.52 15.34
N ALA A 210 -2.97 19.48 15.40
CA ALA A 210 -3.70 18.63 16.36
C ALA A 210 -3.45 17.13 16.15
N ASN A 211 -3.37 16.68 14.90
CA ASN A 211 -3.07 15.27 14.60
C ASN A 211 -1.59 14.93 14.86
N TYR A 212 -0.70 15.88 14.60
CA TYR A 212 0.71 15.69 14.94
C TYR A 212 0.96 15.69 16.46
N ASP A 213 0.25 16.53 17.22
CA ASP A 213 0.24 16.51 18.68
C ASP A 213 -0.22 15.16 19.23
N ALA A 214 -1.32 14.62 18.68
CA ALA A 214 -1.82 13.31 19.06
C ALA A 214 -0.79 12.19 18.81
N LEU A 215 -0.02 12.28 17.72
CA LEU A 215 1.07 11.36 17.42
C LEU A 215 2.22 11.47 18.43
N LEU A 216 2.70 12.68 18.73
CA LEU A 216 3.77 12.90 19.72
C LEU A 216 3.38 12.35 21.09
N LEU A 217 2.16 12.67 21.56
CA LEU A 217 1.62 12.16 22.81
C LEU A 217 1.52 10.63 22.79
N ARG A 218 1.01 10.05 21.69
CA ARG A 218 0.88 8.60 21.55
C ARG A 218 2.23 7.89 21.58
N TRP A 219 3.20 8.34 20.78
CA TRP A 219 4.55 7.78 20.76
C TRP A 219 5.21 7.82 22.14
N SER A 220 5.09 8.95 22.86
CA SER A 220 5.69 9.09 24.18
C SER A 220 5.04 8.20 25.26
N SER A 221 3.77 7.82 25.06
CA SER A 221 3.03 6.95 25.98
C SER A 221 3.31 5.44 25.82
N LEU A 222 3.92 5.04 24.70
CA LEU A 222 4.13 3.64 24.34
C LEU A 222 5.55 3.17 24.68
N PRO A 223 5.77 1.84 24.87
CA PRO A 223 7.10 1.25 24.99
C PRO A 223 7.82 1.20 23.64
N VAL A 224 7.98 2.35 22.98
CA VAL A 224 8.60 2.46 21.66
C VAL A 224 10.09 2.13 21.67
N GLN A 225 10.59 1.70 20.50
CA GLN A 225 12.00 1.45 20.23
C GLN A 225 12.83 2.74 20.41
N SER A 226 14.10 2.59 20.76
CA SER A 226 15.05 3.71 20.80
C SER A 226 15.63 4.01 19.41
N ASN A 227 16.16 5.22 19.22
CA ASN A 227 16.89 5.64 18.01
C ASN A 227 16.09 5.56 16.70
N VAL A 228 14.78 5.81 16.76
CA VAL A 228 13.93 5.89 15.57
C VAL A 228 14.03 7.31 14.97
N ALA A 229 14.13 7.39 13.65
CA ALA A 229 14.06 8.65 12.91
C ALA A 229 12.66 8.86 12.32
N VAL A 230 12.18 10.11 12.33
CA VAL A 230 10.94 10.51 11.67
C VAL A 230 11.11 11.93 11.09
N ASP A 231 10.80 12.10 9.81
CA ASP A 231 10.75 13.41 9.16
C ASP A 231 9.31 13.92 9.17
N CYS A 232 9.13 15.10 9.73
CA CYS A 232 7.90 15.85 9.89
C CYS A 232 8.19 17.33 9.55
N SER A 233 9.13 17.61 8.64
CA SER A 233 9.79 18.92 8.48
C SER A 233 8.85 20.11 8.24
N LEU A 234 7.63 19.89 7.76
CA LEU A 234 6.60 20.93 7.56
C LEU A 234 5.61 21.04 8.72
N LEU A 235 5.59 20.06 9.63
CA LEU A 235 4.61 19.93 10.70
C LEU A 235 5.03 20.74 11.92
N LYS A 236 4.07 21.47 12.49
CA LYS A 236 4.22 22.15 13.77
C LYS A 236 3.45 21.40 14.84
N TYR A 237 3.93 21.45 16.08
CA TYR A 237 3.26 20.90 17.27
C TYR A 237 2.91 22.02 18.25
N SER A 238 1.97 21.80 19.15
CA SER A 238 1.63 22.76 20.20
C SER A 238 2.60 22.67 21.39
N ALA A 239 2.68 23.73 22.19
CA ALA A 239 3.49 23.75 23.41
C ALA A 239 3.12 22.61 24.40
N SER A 240 1.86 22.14 24.39
CA SER A 240 1.43 21.00 25.22
C SER A 240 2.11 19.67 24.87
N SER A 241 2.60 19.50 23.64
CA SER A 241 3.28 18.28 23.20
C SER A 241 4.79 18.33 23.41
N GLN A 242 5.33 19.45 23.91
CA GLN A 242 6.78 19.63 24.08
C GLN A 242 7.40 18.54 24.97
N ALA A 243 6.79 18.25 26.13
CA ALA A 243 7.31 17.24 27.05
C ALA A 243 7.34 15.83 26.42
N ALA A 244 6.35 15.50 25.58
CA ALA A 244 6.29 14.24 24.85
C ALA A 244 7.41 14.15 23.81
N LYS A 245 7.63 15.23 23.04
CA LYS A 245 8.74 15.32 22.09
C LYS A 245 10.10 15.22 22.77
N ASP A 246 10.30 15.94 23.88
CA ASP A 246 11.54 15.92 24.65
C ASP A 246 11.85 14.52 25.18
N TYR A 247 10.84 13.79 25.68
CA TYR A 247 11.01 12.39 26.07
C TYR A 247 11.51 11.52 24.91
N LEU A 248 10.88 11.63 23.73
CA LEU A 248 11.28 10.87 22.55
C LEU A 248 12.72 11.20 22.13
N MET A 249 13.09 12.47 22.07
CA MET A 249 14.43 12.88 21.63
C MET A 249 15.51 12.55 22.66
N TYR A 250 15.32 12.92 23.92
CA TYR A 250 16.38 12.88 24.93
C TYR A 250 16.38 11.59 25.75
N THR A 251 15.25 10.91 25.90
CA THR A 251 15.17 9.62 26.62
C THR A 251 15.20 8.43 25.66
N LYS A 252 14.48 8.52 24.53
CA LYS A 252 14.45 7.44 23.52
C LYS A 252 15.50 7.61 22.40
N GLY A 253 16.21 8.74 22.34
CA GLY A 253 17.22 8.98 21.31
C GLY A 253 16.65 9.18 19.91
N TRP A 254 15.37 9.55 19.79
CA TRP A 254 14.75 9.74 18.47
C TRP A 254 15.31 10.96 17.75
N ALA A 255 15.41 10.84 16.43
CA ALA A 255 15.69 11.95 15.53
C ALA A 255 14.38 12.45 14.92
N ILE A 256 13.82 13.52 15.47
CA ILE A 256 12.58 14.15 15.01
C ILE A 256 12.91 15.45 14.28
N TYR A 257 12.62 15.52 12.99
CA TYR A 257 12.83 16.71 12.16
C TYR A 257 11.48 17.36 11.88
N ASP A 258 11.10 18.40 12.62
CA ASP A 258 9.82 19.12 12.46
C ASP A 258 10.01 20.64 12.38
N ALA A 259 8.94 21.37 12.09
CA ALA A 259 8.93 22.83 11.97
C ALA A 259 8.88 23.57 13.32
N GLY A 260 9.06 22.86 14.44
CA GLY A 260 9.04 23.43 15.79
C GLY A 260 7.63 23.70 16.34
N VAL A 261 7.60 24.48 17.41
CA VAL A 261 6.36 24.87 18.10
C VAL A 261 5.57 25.83 17.20
N GLY A 262 4.30 25.50 16.98
CA GLY A 262 3.33 26.35 16.32
C GLY A 262 2.54 27.24 17.29
N PRO A 263 1.71 28.15 16.74
CA PRO A 263 0.81 28.97 17.55
C PRO A 263 -0.19 28.13 18.37
#